data_AF-A0A349EAE8-F1
#
_entry.id   AF-A0A349EAE8-F1
#
_cell.length_a   1.000
_cell.length_b   1.000
_cell.length_c   1.000
_cell.angle_alpha   90.00
_cell.angle_beta   90.00
_cell.angle_gamma   90.00
#
_symmetry.space_group_name_H-M   'P 1'
#
loop_
_entity.id
_entity.type
_entity.pdbx_description
1 polymer ?
#
loop_
_entity_poly.entity_id
_entity_poly.type
_entity_poly.pdbx_seq_one_letter_code
_entity_poly.pdbx_strand_id
1 'polypeptide(L)'
;MLSSRLLITALLSLFAVSSLAQTNPVAPEHETEINISEKTKAINAYRNPQPRDLTILAQTLAAEELDRAVLNRLMQEISTQPERTQARIGLSESQLREIFITLSNARGFINGSELQNVQAMCSAWESSAAMGEERIAQALAAYTAREQLTKTFIAKYYSVVLHDIESLLDETSLSRFNAYMVDRRRRLANAGIKSWGAPVQNLRAGTDTINFHCR
;
A
#
# COMPACT_ATOMS: atom_id res chain seq x y z
N MET A 1 15.42 -47.77 -33.70
CA MET A 1 16.20 -46.66 -34.29
C MET A 1 17.26 -46.28 -33.27
N LEU A 2 18.52 -46.48 -33.67
CA LEU A 2 19.70 -46.45 -32.81
C LEU A 2 20.20 -45.02 -32.61
N SER A 3 20.83 -44.84 -31.45
CA SER A 3 21.46 -43.66 -30.89
C SER A 3 22.66 -43.12 -31.71
N SER A 4 23.23 -42.04 -31.18
CA SER A 4 24.59 -41.49 -31.41
C SER A 4 24.77 -40.40 -32.47
N ARG A 5 25.05 -39.19 -31.93
CA ARG A 5 26.33 -38.47 -32.04
C ARG A 5 26.40 -37.25 -32.95
N LEU A 6 26.87 -36.18 -32.28
CA LEU A 6 27.82 -35.16 -32.72
C LEU A 6 27.36 -34.14 -33.77
N LEU A 7 27.27 -32.88 -33.34
CA LEU A 7 28.32 -31.88 -33.62
C LEU A 7 28.27 -30.84 -32.48
N ILE A 8 29.23 -30.85 -31.54
CA ILE A 8 30.48 -30.05 -31.59
C ILE A 8 30.11 -28.57 -31.38
N THR A 9 30.37 -27.89 -30.27
CA THR A 9 31.63 -27.64 -29.52
C THR A 9 31.25 -26.84 -28.27
N ALA A 10 31.61 -27.23 -27.05
CA ALA A 10 32.90 -26.97 -26.37
C ALA A 10 33.06 -25.52 -25.83
N LEU A 11 33.52 -25.44 -24.57
CA LEU A 11 33.88 -24.27 -23.74
C LEU A 11 32.68 -23.51 -23.14
N LEU A 12 32.50 -23.34 -21.82
CA LEU A 12 33.47 -23.25 -20.72
C LEU A 12 32.96 -23.95 -19.45
N SER A 13 33.77 -24.89 -18.98
CA SER A 13 33.94 -25.28 -17.59
C SER A 13 34.61 -24.18 -16.77
N LEU A 14 34.53 -24.30 -15.43
CA LEU A 14 35.08 -23.46 -14.34
C LEU A 14 34.03 -22.44 -13.88
N PHE A 15 33.38 -22.57 -12.72
CA PHE A 15 34.02 -22.62 -11.40
C PHE A 15 33.32 -23.57 -10.43
N ALA A 16 34.07 -24.54 -9.94
CA ALA A 16 33.76 -25.30 -8.75
C ALA A 16 34.74 -24.89 -7.64
N VAL A 17 34.17 -24.61 -6.46
CA VAL A 17 34.79 -24.66 -5.12
C VAL A 17 35.87 -23.62 -4.79
N SER A 18 35.52 -22.71 -3.88
CA SER A 18 36.34 -22.36 -2.72
C SER A 18 35.45 -21.80 -1.63
N SER A 19 35.06 -22.68 -0.71
CA SER A 19 34.56 -22.32 0.61
C SER A 19 35.71 -21.67 1.38
N LEU A 20 35.60 -20.38 1.67
CA LEU A 20 36.51 -19.69 2.60
C LEU A 20 35.66 -19.02 3.67
N ALA A 21 35.69 -19.65 4.85
CA ALA A 21 35.25 -19.07 6.10
C ALA A 21 36.03 -17.76 6.34
N GLN A 22 35.32 -16.64 6.43
CA GLN A 22 35.87 -15.42 7.01
C GLN A 22 35.66 -15.49 8.52
N THR A 23 36.76 -15.69 9.24
CA THR A 23 36.86 -15.44 10.67
C THR A 23 36.89 -13.92 10.88
N ASN A 24 35.93 -13.40 11.65
CA ASN A 24 35.96 -12.01 12.11
C ASN A 24 37.14 -11.79 13.06
N PRO A 25 37.92 -10.69 12.94
CA PRO A 25 38.78 -10.27 14.02
C PRO A 25 37.94 -9.57 15.11
N VAL A 26 38.01 -10.12 16.32
CA VAL A 26 37.52 -9.50 17.56
C VAL A 26 38.40 -8.27 17.84
N ALA A 27 37.79 -7.09 17.87
CA ALA A 27 38.41 -5.87 18.39
C ALA A 27 38.24 -5.82 19.92
N PRO A 28 39.20 -5.25 20.67
CA PRO A 28 39.26 -5.37 22.12
C PRO A 28 38.11 -4.63 22.82
N GLU A 29 37.60 -5.27 23.87
CA GLU A 29 36.59 -4.76 24.78
C GLU A 29 37.09 -3.46 25.43
N HIS A 30 36.42 -2.35 25.12
CA HIS A 30 36.44 -1.17 25.97
C HIS A 30 35.17 -1.22 26.82
N GLU A 31 35.32 -1.67 28.07
CA GLU A 31 34.27 -1.59 29.09
C GLU A 31 33.84 -0.12 29.23
N THR A 32 32.69 0.22 28.65
CA THR A 32 31.94 1.41 29.03
C THR A 32 30.93 0.96 30.06
N GLU A 33 31.16 1.37 31.30
CA GLU A 33 30.32 1.11 32.46
C GLU A 33 28.89 1.63 32.16
N ILE A 34 28.00 0.72 31.77
CA ILE A 34 26.61 1.06 31.46
C ILE A 34 25.93 1.43 32.79
N ASN A 35 25.69 2.73 32.99
CA ASN A 35 25.07 3.30 34.16
C ASN A 35 23.65 2.72 34.35
N ILE A 36 23.53 1.74 35.26
CA ILE A 36 22.31 0.96 35.55
C ILE A 36 21.12 1.90 35.85
N SER A 37 21.39 3.10 36.38
CA SER A 37 20.41 4.15 36.69
C SER A 37 19.61 4.64 35.47
N GLU A 38 20.24 4.75 34.29
CA GLU A 38 19.56 5.18 33.06
C GLU A 38 18.63 4.09 32.51
N LYS A 39 19.05 2.83 32.63
CA LYS A 39 18.22 1.67 32.24
C LYS A 39 16.99 1.55 33.14
N THR A 40 17.12 1.81 34.44
CA THR A 40 15.98 1.81 35.37
C THR A 40 15.02 2.97 35.11
N LYS A 41 15.53 4.16 34.73
CA LYS A 41 14.68 5.29 34.30
C LYS A 41 13.91 4.98 33.01
N ALA A 42 14.55 4.36 32.02
CA ALA A 42 13.91 3.96 30.76
C ALA A 42 12.80 2.90 30.99
N ILE A 43 13.03 1.95 31.90
CA ILE A 43 12.06 0.91 32.27
C ILE A 43 10.88 1.50 33.05
N ASN A 44 11.13 2.45 33.97
CA ASN A 44 10.07 3.09 34.74
C ASN A 44 9.20 4.04 33.89
N ALA A 45 9.78 4.68 32.86
CA ALA A 45 9.03 5.48 31.89
C ALA A 45 8.07 4.64 31.02
N TYR A 46 8.32 3.33 30.88
CA TYR A 46 7.42 2.41 30.17
C TYR A 46 6.22 1.97 31.01
N ARG A 47 6.35 1.95 32.35
CA ARG A 47 5.30 1.51 33.28
C ARG A 47 4.23 2.55 33.59
N ASN A 48 4.48 3.83 33.31
CA ASN A 48 3.52 4.91 33.51
C ASN A 48 3.44 5.80 32.26
N PRO A 49 2.68 5.41 31.22
CA PRO A 49 2.48 6.25 30.06
C PRO A 49 1.56 7.42 30.43
N GLN A 50 2.15 8.59 30.69
CA GLN A 50 1.45 9.85 30.45
C GLN A 50 0.97 9.84 28.97
N PRO A 51 -0.28 10.26 28.68
CA PRO A 51 -0.76 10.31 27.30
C PRO A 51 0.15 11.25 26.51
N ARG A 52 0.96 10.69 25.61
CA ARG A 52 1.72 11.50 24.66
C ARG A 52 0.71 12.09 23.68
N ASP A 53 0.72 13.41 23.56
CA ASP A 53 0.03 14.07 22.45
C ASP A 53 0.52 13.47 21.13
N LEU A 54 -0.42 12.93 20.37
CA LEU A 54 -0.17 12.28 19.09
C LEU A 54 0.11 13.37 18.05
N THR A 55 1.37 13.74 17.88
CA THR A 55 1.78 14.51 16.69
C THR A 55 1.62 13.60 15.48
N ILE A 56 0.56 13.81 14.69
CA ILE A 56 0.26 13.07 13.46
C ILE A 56 1.36 13.39 12.43
N LEU A 57 2.40 12.55 12.36
CA LEU A 57 3.58 12.72 11.50
C LEU A 57 3.56 11.85 10.23
N ALA A 58 2.42 11.28 9.84
CA ALA A 58 2.31 10.49 8.61
C ALA A 58 0.98 10.78 7.89
N GLN A 59 1.02 10.97 6.56
CA GLN A 59 -0.17 10.97 5.73
C GLN A 59 -0.88 9.62 5.90
N THR A 60 -1.98 9.64 6.64
CA THR A 60 -2.94 8.55 6.75
C THR A 60 -3.65 8.39 5.40
N LEU A 61 -4.14 7.19 5.07
CA LEU A 61 -4.97 6.99 3.88
C LEU A 61 -6.05 8.09 3.78
N ALA A 62 -6.23 8.65 2.59
CA ALA A 62 -7.29 9.62 2.38
C ALA A 62 -8.66 8.94 2.63
N ALA A 63 -9.68 9.72 2.98
CA ALA A 63 -11.00 9.18 3.30
C ALA A 63 -11.57 8.34 2.14
N GLU A 64 -11.31 8.77 0.91
CA GLU A 64 -11.68 8.13 -0.35
C GLU A 64 -11.02 6.75 -0.56
N GLU A 65 -9.92 6.48 0.13
CA GLU A 65 -9.14 5.25 -0.02
C GLU A 65 -9.46 4.21 1.06
N LEU A 66 -10.09 4.62 2.17
CA LEU A 66 -10.30 3.78 3.34
C LEU A 66 -11.18 2.56 3.03
N ASP A 67 -12.35 2.76 2.41
CA ASP A 67 -13.30 1.66 2.18
C ASP A 67 -12.73 0.62 1.22
N ARG A 68 -12.07 1.07 0.15
CA ARG A 68 -11.32 0.19 -0.75
C ARG A 68 -10.27 -0.62 0.01
N ALA A 69 -9.50 0.02 0.89
CA ALA A 69 -8.45 -0.67 1.64
C ALA A 69 -9.03 -1.70 2.61
N VAL A 70 -10.11 -1.37 3.32
CA VAL A 70 -10.80 -2.29 4.23
C VAL A 70 -11.37 -3.49 3.47
N LEU A 71 -12.06 -3.25 2.35
CA LEU A 71 -12.69 -4.30 1.57
C LEU A 71 -11.65 -5.21 0.87
N ASN A 72 -10.53 -4.65 0.40
CA ASN A 72 -9.40 -5.45 -0.08
C ASN A 72 -8.78 -6.30 1.04
N ARG A 73 -8.71 -5.77 2.27
CA ARG A 73 -8.26 -6.54 3.42
C ARG A 73 -9.23 -7.66 3.77
N LEU A 74 -10.54 -7.41 3.70
CA LEU A 74 -11.54 -8.45 3.88
C LEU A 74 -11.38 -9.57 2.85
N MET A 75 -11.23 -9.23 1.57
CA MET A 75 -10.98 -10.20 0.51
C MET A 75 -9.74 -11.07 0.83
N GLN A 76 -8.63 -10.46 1.27
CA GLN A 76 -7.43 -11.19 1.68
C GLN A 76 -7.69 -12.10 2.89
N GLU A 77 -8.46 -11.65 3.88
CA GLU A 77 -8.81 -12.43 5.07
C GLU A 77 -9.71 -13.63 4.70
N ILE A 78 -10.63 -13.47 3.75
CA ILE A 78 -11.43 -14.58 3.22
C ILE A 78 -10.53 -15.59 2.51
N SER A 79 -9.59 -15.15 1.66
CA SER A 79 -8.67 -16.06 0.96
C SER A 79 -7.75 -16.85 1.89
N THR A 80 -7.37 -16.26 3.02
CA THR A 80 -6.34 -16.82 3.91
C THR A 80 -6.92 -17.56 5.11
N GLN A 81 -8.06 -17.11 5.64
CA GLN A 81 -8.71 -17.65 6.83
C GLN A 81 -10.25 -17.57 6.67
N PRO A 82 -10.83 -18.35 5.73
CA PRO A 82 -12.25 -18.28 5.42
C PRO A 82 -13.14 -18.62 6.63
N GLU A 83 -12.84 -19.69 7.36
CA GLU A 83 -13.65 -20.14 8.51
C GLU A 83 -13.62 -19.11 9.65
N ARG A 84 -12.46 -18.49 9.88
CA ARG A 84 -12.33 -17.42 10.87
C ARG A 84 -13.14 -16.19 10.47
N THR A 85 -13.15 -15.85 9.19
CA THR A 85 -13.91 -14.71 8.68
C THR A 85 -15.41 -14.97 8.78
N GLN A 86 -15.86 -16.18 8.44
CA GLN A 86 -17.23 -16.64 8.65
C GLN A 86 -17.63 -16.52 10.11
N ALA A 87 -16.87 -17.09 11.04
CA ALA A 87 -17.20 -17.07 12.46
C ALA A 87 -17.26 -15.64 13.02
N ARG A 88 -16.32 -14.77 12.61
CA ARG A 88 -16.25 -13.38 13.07
C ARG A 88 -17.44 -12.54 12.60
N ILE A 89 -17.85 -12.71 11.34
CA ILE A 89 -18.89 -11.87 10.73
C ILE A 89 -20.28 -12.55 10.83
N GLY A 90 -20.35 -13.85 11.08
CA GLY A 90 -21.59 -14.63 11.11
C GLY A 90 -22.04 -15.12 9.74
N LEU A 91 -21.14 -15.28 8.78
CA LEU A 91 -21.49 -15.60 7.38
C LEU A 91 -21.72 -17.09 7.16
N SER A 92 -22.75 -17.42 6.38
CA SER A 92 -22.87 -18.73 5.75
C SER A 92 -21.77 -18.95 4.70
N GLU A 93 -21.59 -20.19 4.24
CA GLU A 93 -20.65 -20.49 3.16
C GLU A 93 -21.06 -19.82 1.83
N SER A 94 -22.37 -19.76 1.55
CA SER A 94 -22.87 -19.09 0.35
C SER A 94 -22.63 -17.57 0.40
N GLN A 95 -22.89 -16.93 1.54
CA GLN A 95 -22.62 -15.50 1.72
C GLN A 95 -21.13 -15.18 1.61
N LEU A 96 -20.26 -15.98 2.23
CA LEU A 96 -18.81 -15.78 2.14
C LEU A 96 -18.32 -15.83 0.69
N ARG A 97 -18.83 -16.80 -0.08
CA ARG A 97 -18.48 -16.99 -1.49
C ARG A 97 -18.95 -15.82 -2.35
N GLU A 98 -20.20 -15.38 -2.17
CA GLU A 98 -20.76 -14.26 -2.92
C GLU A 98 -19.99 -12.97 -2.63
N ILE A 99 -19.71 -12.68 -1.35
CA ILE A 99 -18.89 -11.53 -0.95
C ILE A 99 -17.50 -11.60 -1.59
N PHE A 100 -16.87 -12.79 -1.62
CA PHE A 100 -15.57 -12.95 -2.24
C PHE A 100 -15.60 -12.65 -3.75
N ILE A 101 -16.64 -13.09 -4.45
CA ILE A 101 -16.84 -12.81 -5.88
C ILE A 101 -17.04 -11.31 -6.11
N THR A 102 -17.94 -10.68 -5.35
CA THR A 102 -18.21 -9.24 -5.42
C THR A 102 -16.93 -8.41 -5.22
N LEU A 103 -16.12 -8.77 -4.22
CA LEU A 103 -14.84 -8.11 -3.95
C LEU A 103 -13.80 -8.34 -5.06
N SER A 104 -13.75 -9.56 -5.61
CA SER A 104 -12.83 -9.90 -6.70
C SER A 104 -13.16 -9.14 -7.98
N ASN A 105 -14.45 -9.04 -8.32
CA ASN A 105 -14.93 -8.25 -9.46
C ASN A 105 -14.63 -6.77 -9.27
N ALA A 106 -14.92 -6.23 -8.08
CA ALA A 106 -14.64 -4.84 -7.75
C ALA A 106 -13.15 -4.50 -7.89
N ARG A 107 -12.28 -5.39 -7.41
CA ARG A 107 -10.83 -5.23 -7.55
C ARG A 107 -10.38 -5.30 -9.01
N GLY A 108 -10.95 -6.19 -9.81
CA GLY A 108 -10.62 -6.34 -11.24
C GLY A 108 -11.09 -5.17 -12.10
N PHE A 109 -12.19 -4.51 -11.74
CA PHE A 109 -12.76 -3.39 -12.47
C PHE A 109 -11.96 -2.09 -12.31
N ILE A 110 -11.40 -1.85 -11.11
CA ILE A 110 -10.70 -0.61 -10.82
C ILE A 110 -9.30 -0.56 -11.46
N ASN A 111 -9.15 0.30 -12.46
CA ASN A 111 -7.87 0.65 -13.05
C ASN A 111 -7.39 2.02 -12.50
N GLY A 112 -6.31 2.01 -11.72
CA GLY A 112 -5.57 3.23 -11.40
C GLY A 112 -4.65 3.56 -12.56
N SER A 113 -5.06 4.48 -13.43
CA SER A 113 -4.30 4.80 -14.64
C SER A 113 -3.33 5.96 -14.38
N GLU A 114 -2.13 5.62 -13.90
CA GLU A 114 -1.00 6.57 -13.84
C GLU A 114 -0.74 7.20 -15.21
N LEU A 115 -0.92 6.43 -16.30
CA LEU A 115 -0.79 6.93 -17.65
C LEU A 115 -1.73 8.10 -17.94
N GLN A 116 -2.99 8.04 -17.49
CA GLN A 116 -3.95 9.13 -17.70
C GLN A 116 -3.64 10.36 -16.83
N ASN A 117 -3.09 10.16 -15.63
CA ASN A 117 -2.62 11.25 -14.79
C ASN A 117 -1.45 11.99 -15.47
N VAL A 118 -0.49 11.22 -16.02
CA VAL A 118 0.65 11.75 -16.79
C VAL A 118 0.18 12.43 -18.09
N GLN A 119 -0.78 11.85 -18.81
CA GLN A 119 -1.35 12.50 -20.00
C GLN A 119 -1.98 13.86 -19.67
N ALA A 120 -2.76 13.95 -18.59
CA ALA A 120 -3.34 15.22 -18.15
C ALA A 120 -2.26 16.26 -17.80
N MET A 121 -1.17 15.83 -17.14
CA MET A 121 0.00 16.66 -16.85
C MET A 121 0.66 17.19 -18.12
N CYS A 122 0.95 16.31 -19.08
CA CYS A 122 1.64 16.70 -20.31
C CYS A 122 0.78 17.56 -21.23
N SER A 123 -0.53 17.28 -21.34
CA SER A 123 -1.44 18.15 -22.08
C SER A 123 -1.54 19.56 -21.45
N ALA A 124 -1.56 19.67 -20.12
CA ALA A 124 -1.52 20.95 -19.44
C ALA A 124 -0.17 21.68 -19.63
N TRP A 125 0.93 20.93 -19.63
CA TRP A 125 2.25 21.47 -19.92
C TRP A 125 2.33 22.04 -21.34
N GLU A 126 1.89 21.30 -22.35
CA GLU A 126 1.95 21.69 -23.77
C GLU A 126 1.07 22.91 -24.09
N SER A 127 -0.11 22.99 -23.48
CA SER A 127 -1.09 24.06 -23.74
C SER A 127 -0.90 25.32 -22.90
N SER A 128 -0.05 25.27 -21.86
CA SER A 128 0.17 26.42 -20.97
C SER A 128 0.95 27.55 -21.64
N ALA A 129 0.41 28.78 -21.52
CA ALA A 129 1.09 30.02 -21.89
C ALA A 129 2.03 30.56 -20.79
N ALA A 130 2.02 29.96 -19.60
CA ALA A 130 2.88 30.36 -18.49
C ALA A 130 4.34 29.96 -18.73
N MET A 131 5.26 30.55 -17.96
CA MET A 131 6.69 30.25 -18.03
C MET A 131 7.25 29.93 -16.64
N GLY A 132 8.39 29.25 -16.61
CA GLY A 132 9.09 28.92 -15.37
C GLY A 132 8.25 28.08 -14.40
N GLU A 133 8.32 28.41 -13.10
CA GLU A 133 7.67 27.67 -12.02
C GLU A 133 6.14 27.65 -12.14
N GLU A 134 5.53 28.69 -12.70
CA GLU A 134 4.07 28.75 -12.88
C GLU A 134 3.58 27.68 -13.87
N ARG A 135 4.32 27.46 -14.95
CA ARG A 135 4.02 26.39 -15.92
C ARG A 135 4.12 25.01 -15.28
N ILE A 136 5.14 24.80 -14.44
CA ILE A 136 5.33 23.56 -13.68
C ILE A 136 4.14 23.36 -12.74
N ALA A 137 3.77 24.37 -11.96
CA ALA A 137 2.64 24.30 -11.04
C ALA A 137 1.32 23.95 -11.74
N GLN A 138 1.05 24.51 -12.92
CA GLN A 138 -0.14 24.19 -13.72
C GLN A 138 -0.18 22.74 -14.18
N ALA A 139 0.94 22.20 -14.67
CA ALA A 139 1.03 20.80 -15.08
C ALA A 139 0.86 19.84 -13.89
N LEU A 140 1.48 20.15 -12.74
CA LEU A 140 1.31 19.36 -11.52
C LEU A 140 -0.12 19.41 -10.99
N ALA A 141 -0.77 20.58 -11.02
CA ALA A 141 -2.16 20.73 -10.63
C ALA A 141 -3.09 19.88 -11.52
N ALA A 142 -2.82 19.79 -12.82
CA ALA A 142 -3.59 18.94 -13.74
C ALA A 142 -3.42 17.45 -13.42
N TYR A 143 -2.20 17.01 -13.09
CA TYR A 143 -1.95 15.65 -12.59
C TYR A 143 -2.78 15.38 -11.35
N THR A 144 -2.66 16.22 -10.31
CA THR A 144 -3.33 16.02 -9.02
C THR A 144 -4.85 16.08 -9.15
N ALA A 145 -5.39 16.96 -9.99
CA ALA A 145 -6.82 17.02 -10.27
C ALA A 145 -7.33 15.72 -10.90
N ARG A 146 -6.60 15.17 -11.89
CA ARG A 146 -6.95 13.90 -12.53
C ARG A 146 -6.87 12.72 -11.57
N GLU A 147 -5.84 12.69 -10.72
CA GLU A 147 -5.65 11.70 -9.66
C GLU A 147 -6.84 11.73 -8.68
N GLN A 148 -7.22 12.92 -8.21
CA GLN A 148 -8.33 13.10 -7.27
C GLN A 148 -9.68 12.70 -7.88
N LEU A 149 -9.90 12.96 -9.18
CA LEU A 149 -11.07 12.47 -9.90
C LEU A 149 -11.15 10.93 -9.87
N THR A 150 -10.02 10.25 -10.11
CA THR A 150 -9.94 8.79 -10.01
C THR A 150 -10.23 8.31 -8.60
N LYS A 151 -9.63 8.93 -7.56
CA LYS A 151 -9.87 8.58 -6.15
C LYS A 151 -11.35 8.72 -5.79
N THR A 152 -11.97 9.82 -6.21
CA THR A 152 -13.41 10.09 -5.96
C THR A 152 -14.30 9.07 -6.67
N PHE A 153 -14.00 8.73 -7.92
CA PHE A 153 -14.73 7.70 -8.66
C PHE A 153 -14.63 6.33 -7.95
N ILE A 154 -13.41 5.94 -7.57
CA ILE A 154 -13.15 4.69 -6.86
C ILE A 154 -13.94 4.65 -5.53
N ALA A 155 -13.91 5.73 -4.75
CA ALA A 155 -14.65 5.80 -3.49
C ALA A 155 -16.16 5.59 -3.70
N LYS A 156 -16.75 6.27 -4.69
CA LYS A 156 -18.16 6.08 -5.05
C LYS A 156 -18.44 4.65 -5.49
N TYR A 157 -17.60 4.06 -6.34
CA TYR A 157 -17.76 2.68 -6.76
C TYR A 157 -17.71 1.69 -5.58
N TYR A 158 -16.75 1.85 -4.67
CA TYR A 158 -16.66 0.99 -3.49
C TYR A 158 -17.80 1.21 -2.48
N SER A 159 -18.44 2.38 -2.45
CA SER A 159 -19.69 2.55 -1.67
C SER A 159 -20.85 1.72 -2.22
N VAL A 160 -20.93 1.53 -3.54
CA VAL A 160 -21.92 0.62 -4.16
C VAL A 160 -21.58 -0.82 -3.82
N VAL A 161 -20.31 -1.22 -3.96
CA VAL A 161 -19.84 -2.57 -3.59
C VAL A 161 -20.13 -2.89 -2.12
N LEU A 162 -19.95 -1.91 -1.23
CA LEU A 162 -20.29 -2.05 0.19
C LEU A 162 -21.78 -2.31 0.37
N HIS A 163 -22.63 -1.53 -0.31
CA HIS A 163 -24.08 -1.70 -0.25
C HIS A 163 -24.53 -3.06 -0.79
N ASP A 164 -23.93 -3.52 -1.89
CA ASP A 164 -24.20 -4.85 -2.45
C ASP A 164 -23.86 -5.94 -1.42
N ILE A 165 -22.72 -5.84 -0.73
CA ILE A 165 -22.35 -6.77 0.35
C ILE A 165 -23.36 -6.73 1.50
N GLU A 166 -23.72 -5.54 1.97
CA GLU A 166 -24.68 -5.37 3.07
C GLU A 166 -26.05 -5.99 2.76
N SER A 167 -26.48 -5.93 1.49
CA SER A 167 -27.75 -6.50 1.04
C SER A 167 -27.81 -8.05 1.11
N LEU A 168 -26.65 -8.72 1.18
CA LEU A 168 -26.54 -10.17 1.29
C LEU A 168 -26.66 -10.66 2.74
N LEU A 169 -26.62 -9.77 3.71
CA LEU A 169 -26.48 -10.09 5.14
C LEU A 169 -27.83 -10.06 5.84
N ASP A 170 -28.04 -11.02 6.73
CA ASP A 170 -29.10 -10.91 7.73
C ASP A 170 -28.74 -9.85 8.78
N GLU A 171 -29.70 -9.46 9.63
CA GLU A 171 -29.53 -8.39 10.61
C GLU A 171 -28.35 -8.63 11.56
N THR A 172 -28.13 -9.88 11.98
CA THR A 172 -27.04 -10.23 12.90
C THR A 172 -25.69 -10.11 12.20
N SER A 173 -25.58 -10.62 10.98
CA SER A 173 -24.35 -10.59 10.18
C SER A 173 -24.02 -9.17 9.76
N LEU A 174 -25.03 -8.38 9.40
CA LEU A 174 -24.88 -6.96 9.06
C LEU A 174 -24.32 -6.16 10.23
N SER A 175 -24.86 -6.37 11.44
CA SER A 175 -24.34 -5.72 12.65
C SER A 175 -22.87 -6.04 12.90
N ARG A 176 -22.49 -7.33 12.79
CA ARG A 176 -21.09 -7.79 12.95
C ARG A 176 -20.18 -7.27 11.84
N PHE A 177 -20.67 -7.24 10.61
CA PHE A 177 -19.95 -6.70 9.45
C PHE A 177 -19.69 -5.20 9.61
N ASN A 178 -20.69 -4.42 10.05
CA ASN A 178 -20.52 -3.00 10.32
C ASN A 178 -19.50 -2.75 11.43
N ALA A 179 -19.54 -3.54 12.52
CA ALA A 179 -18.53 -3.47 13.57
C ALA A 179 -17.13 -3.79 13.03
N TYR A 180 -17.01 -4.79 12.15
CA TYR A 180 -15.76 -5.11 11.45
C TYR A 180 -15.26 -3.93 10.61
N MET A 181 -16.12 -3.33 9.79
CA MET A 181 -15.77 -2.19 8.93
C MET A 181 -15.29 -0.99 9.76
N VAL A 182 -15.99 -0.64 10.84
CA VAL A 182 -15.62 0.46 11.74
C VAL A 182 -14.27 0.21 12.39
N ASP A 183 -14.04 -0.99 12.94
CA ASP A 183 -12.74 -1.32 13.56
C ASP A 183 -11.60 -1.24 12.54
N ARG A 184 -11.79 -1.78 11.34
CA ARG A 184 -10.76 -1.76 10.29
C ARG A 184 -10.48 -0.37 9.76
N ARG A 185 -11.50 0.47 9.51
CA ARG A 185 -11.32 1.88 9.14
C ARG A 185 -10.48 2.61 10.16
N ARG A 186 -10.82 2.48 11.45
CA ARG A 186 -10.07 3.09 12.56
C ARG A 186 -8.62 2.63 12.58
N ARG A 187 -8.35 1.33 12.41
CA ARG A 187 -6.98 0.81 12.39
C ARG A 187 -6.18 1.32 11.21
N LEU A 188 -6.76 1.33 10.01
CA LEU A 188 -6.07 1.77 8.80
C LEU A 188 -5.82 3.28 8.80
N ALA A 189 -6.78 4.07 9.29
CA ALA A 189 -6.59 5.51 9.49
C ALA A 189 -5.44 5.79 10.47
N ASN A 190 -5.28 4.98 11.52
CA ASN A 190 -4.25 5.20 12.55
C ASN A 190 -2.93 4.46 12.28
N ALA A 191 -2.82 3.67 11.21
CA ALA A 191 -1.66 2.81 10.96
C ALA A 191 -0.47 3.55 10.34
N GLY A 192 -0.58 4.86 10.06
CA GLY A 192 0.48 5.62 9.37
C GLY A 192 0.81 5.05 7.99
N ILE A 193 -0.11 4.29 7.38
CA ILE A 193 0.05 3.73 6.05
C ILE A 193 0.08 4.91 5.09
N LYS A 194 1.26 5.12 4.48
CA LYS A 194 1.41 6.10 3.42
C LYS A 194 0.48 5.70 2.28
N SER A 195 -0.49 6.56 1.97
CA SER A 195 -1.01 6.63 0.60
C SER A 195 0.21 6.75 -0.30
N TRP A 196 0.29 5.97 -1.38
CA TRP A 196 1.28 6.23 -2.42
C TRP A 196 0.87 7.56 -3.05
N GLY A 197 1.26 8.65 -2.40
CA GLY A 197 1.14 9.99 -2.92
C GLY A 197 2.05 10.08 -4.12
N ALA A 198 1.50 10.61 -5.21
CA ALA A 198 2.18 10.79 -6.48
C ALA A 198 3.65 11.23 -6.30
N PRO A 199 4.58 10.82 -7.20
CA PRO A 199 6.01 11.20 -7.17
C PRO A 199 6.30 12.71 -7.14
N VAL A 200 5.27 13.55 -7.16
CA VAL A 200 5.30 14.96 -7.52
C VAL A 200 5.08 15.92 -6.35
N GLN A 201 5.21 15.44 -5.11
CA GLN A 201 5.01 16.26 -3.90
C GLN A 201 6.08 17.36 -3.65
N ASN A 202 7.06 17.55 -4.55
CA ASN A 202 8.04 18.65 -4.44
C ASN A 202 8.29 19.27 -5.83
N LEU A 203 8.28 20.61 -5.96
CA LEU A 203 8.54 21.37 -7.21
C LEU A 203 9.83 20.96 -7.93
N ARG A 204 10.88 20.60 -7.18
CA ARG A 204 12.13 20.11 -7.75
C ARG A 204 11.95 18.71 -8.37
N ALA A 205 11.24 17.82 -7.69
CA ALA A 205 10.85 16.51 -8.22
C ALA A 205 9.81 16.62 -9.37
N GLY A 206 8.96 17.64 -9.34
CA GLY A 206 7.99 17.93 -10.38
C GLY A 206 8.63 18.43 -11.67
N THR A 207 9.68 19.24 -11.58
CA THR A 207 10.51 19.61 -12.73
C THR A 207 11.11 18.38 -13.40
N ASP A 208 11.70 17.47 -12.62
CA ASP A 208 12.28 16.22 -13.13
C ASP A 208 11.22 15.30 -13.75
N THR A 209 10.04 15.21 -13.12
CA THR A 209 8.90 14.41 -13.61
C THR A 209 8.36 14.93 -14.94
N ILE A 210 8.21 16.26 -15.09
CA ILE A 210 7.77 16.87 -16.36
C ILE A 210 8.82 16.67 -17.45
N ASN A 211 10.11 16.88 -17.14
CA ASN A 211 11.19 16.67 -18.11
C ASN A 211 11.29 15.22 -18.57
N PHE A 212 11.00 14.25 -17.68
CA PHE A 212 11.06 12.83 -18.02
C PHE A 212 9.84 12.35 -18.81
N HIS A 213 8.65 12.88 -18.55
CA HIS A 213 7.40 12.37 -19.13
C HIS A 213 6.81 13.21 -20.27
N CYS A 214 7.08 14.51 -20.33
CA CYS A 214 6.41 15.45 -21.22
C CYS A 214 7.34 16.16 -22.22
N ARG A 215 8.62 15.77 -22.27
CA ARG A 215 9.64 16.26 -23.21
C ARG A 215 10.37 15.07 -23.83
#